data_AF-A0A2E8SMQ0-F1
#
_entry.id   AF-A0A2E8SMQ0-F1
#
_cell.length_a   1.000
_cell.length_b   1.000
_cell.length_c   1.000
_cell.angle_alpha   90.00
_cell.angle_beta   90.00
_cell.angle_gamma   90.00
#
_symmetry.space_group_name_H-M   'P 1'
#
loop_
_entity.id
_entity.type
_entity.pdbx_description
1 polymer ?
#
loop_
_entity_poly.entity_id
_entity_poly.type
_entity_poly.pdbx_seq_one_letter_code
_entity_poly.pdbx_strand_id
1 'polypeptide(L)'
;YKKCKRENKKVPTKIKNIVKEIYNPFTDNQISKEISRMLKDEDITADVDVVFQSIENLHKACPNHLGDWYFSGDYPTPGGNKIVNKAFMNYYDGLKIRAY
;
A
#
# COMPACT_ATOMS: atom_id res chain seq x y z
N TYR A 1 5.66 8.45 -9.92
CA TYR A 1 5.31 8.11 -11.32
C TYR A 1 6.51 7.72 -12.18
N LYS A 2 7.39 8.64 -12.59
CA LYS A 2 8.52 8.36 -13.52
C LYS A 2 9.40 7.19 -13.06
N LYS A 3 9.67 7.09 -11.75
CA LYS A 3 10.39 5.97 -11.13
C LYS A 3 9.67 4.62 -11.36
N CYS A 4 8.37 4.53 -11.09
CA CYS A 4 7.56 3.33 -11.35
C CYS A 4 7.62 2.90 -12.82
N LYS A 5 7.51 3.87 -13.75
CA LYS A 5 7.59 3.62 -15.20
C LYS A 5 8.95 3.05 -15.65
N ARG A 6 10.05 3.52 -15.04
CA ARG A 6 11.40 3.00 -15.29
C ARG A 6 11.59 1.63 -14.66
N GLU A 7 11.13 1.44 -13.43
CA GLU A 7 11.29 0.20 -12.67
C GLU A 7 10.55 -0.97 -13.36
N ASN A 8 9.34 -0.73 -13.85
CA ASN A 8 8.51 -1.75 -14.51
C ASN A 8 9.04 -2.25 -15.87
N LYS A 9 10.14 -1.68 -16.39
CA LYS A 9 10.84 -2.20 -17.59
C LYS A 9 11.83 -3.33 -17.28
N LYS A 10 12.15 -3.57 -16.01
CA LYS A 10 13.06 -4.65 -15.61
C LYS A 10 12.35 -6.00 -15.74
N VAL A 11 13.14 -7.08 -15.73
CA VAL A 11 12.61 -8.44 -15.59
C VAL A 11 11.85 -8.56 -14.25
N PRO A 12 10.74 -9.33 -14.17
CA PRO A 12 9.86 -9.35 -13.00
C PRO A 12 10.58 -9.57 -11.67
N THR A 13 11.56 -10.48 -11.64
CA THR A 13 12.35 -10.81 -10.43
C THR A 13 13.21 -9.67 -9.91
N LYS A 14 13.42 -8.61 -10.69
CA LYS A 14 14.21 -7.43 -10.31
C LYS A 14 13.38 -6.17 -10.10
N ILE A 15 12.05 -6.23 -10.28
CA ILE A 15 11.16 -5.09 -10.07
C ILE A 15 10.97 -4.88 -8.56
N LYS A 16 11.22 -3.66 -8.10
CA LYS A 16 10.93 -3.23 -6.72
C LYS A 16 9.60 -2.49 -6.63
N ASN A 17 8.93 -2.56 -5.48
CA ASN A 17 7.78 -1.72 -5.17
C ASN A 17 8.25 -0.27 -4.92
N ILE A 18 8.11 0.59 -5.92
CA ILE A 18 8.49 2.01 -5.81
C ILE A 18 7.45 2.81 -5.02
N VAL A 19 6.22 2.29 -4.94
CA VAL A 19 5.11 2.97 -4.25
C VAL A 19 5.38 3.10 -2.75
N LYS A 20 6.17 2.19 -2.14
CA LYS A 20 6.63 2.33 -0.74
C LYS A 20 7.29 3.67 -0.45
N GLU A 21 8.04 4.24 -1.42
CA GLU A 21 8.69 5.55 -1.25
C GLU A 21 7.71 6.69 -0.97
N ILE A 22 6.45 6.57 -1.38
CA ILE A 22 5.41 7.57 -1.11
C ILE A 22 5.04 7.57 0.37
N TYR A 23 5.05 6.39 1.00
CA TYR A 23 4.65 6.20 2.39
C TYR A 23 5.80 6.39 3.38
N ASN A 24 7.06 6.23 2.97
CA ASN A 24 8.25 6.39 3.81
C ASN A 24 8.30 7.67 4.70
N PRO A 25 7.80 8.84 4.25
CA PRO A 25 7.81 10.05 5.09
C PRO A 25 6.77 10.05 6.22
N PHE A 26 5.88 9.05 6.26
CA PHE A 26 4.76 8.98 7.19
C PHE A 26 4.93 7.81 8.16
N THR A 27 4.51 8.05 9.39
CA THR A 27 4.38 7.00 10.42
C THR A 27 3.07 6.24 10.25
N ASP A 28 3.01 5.01 10.75
CA ASP A 28 1.79 4.18 10.75
C ASP A 28 0.60 4.91 11.36
N ASN A 29 0.82 5.71 12.41
CA ASN A 29 -0.21 6.52 13.04
C ASN A 29 -0.72 7.64 12.12
N GLN A 30 0.15 8.29 11.34
CA GLN A 30 -0.28 9.32 10.37
C GLN A 30 -1.09 8.70 9.24
N ILE A 31 -0.66 7.54 8.75
CA ILE A 31 -1.39 6.79 7.73
C ILE A 31 -2.76 6.36 8.27
N SER A 32 -2.82 5.84 9.49
CA SER A 32 -4.08 5.42 10.13
C SER A 32 -5.05 6.58 10.32
N LYS A 33 -4.55 7.75 10.74
CA LYS A 33 -5.35 8.99 10.82
C LYS A 33 -5.89 9.44 9.48
N GLU A 34 -5.08 9.37 8.43
CA GLU A 34 -5.52 9.73 7.08
C GLU A 34 -6.60 8.76 6.57
N ILE A 35 -6.46 7.46 6.83
CA ILE A 35 -7.49 6.47 6.52
C ILE A 35 -8.78 6.78 7.28
N SER A 36 -8.68 7.12 8.57
CA SER A 36 -9.83 7.48 9.41
C SER A 36 -10.55 8.71 8.86
N ARG A 37 -9.77 9.73 8.45
CA ARG A 37 -10.28 10.93 7.79
C ARG A 37 -10.98 10.63 6.46
N MET A 38 -10.45 9.70 5.66
CA MET A 38 -11.04 9.30 4.38
C MET A 38 -12.33 8.47 4.55
N LEU A 39 -12.47 7.74 5.65
CA LEU A 39 -13.65 6.90 5.94
C LEU A 39 -14.75 7.67 6.69
N LYS A 40 -14.41 8.79 7.34
CA LYS A 40 -15.36 9.64 8.03
C LYS A 40 -16.24 10.38 7.00
N ASP A 41 -17.53 10.08 7.03
CA ASP A 41 -18.55 10.80 6.25
C ASP A 41 -18.75 12.22 6.81
N GLU A 42 -19.22 13.14 5.97
CA GLU A 42 -19.46 14.55 6.32
C GLU A 42 -20.53 14.69 7.42
N ASP A 43 -21.49 13.76 7.45
CA ASP A 43 -22.58 13.73 8.43
C ASP A 43 -22.12 13.24 9.83
N ILE A 44 -20.91 12.69 9.96
CA ILE A 44 -20.37 12.21 11.23
C ILE A 44 -19.71 13.38 11.97
N THR A 45 -20.33 13.81 13.06
CA THR A 45 -19.81 14.92 13.88
C THR A 45 -18.83 14.47 14.96
N ALA A 46 -18.86 13.20 15.36
CA ALA A 46 -17.93 12.62 16.32
C ALA A 46 -16.53 12.38 15.73
N ASP A 47 -15.52 12.34 16.58
CA ASP A 47 -14.18 11.89 16.18
C ASP A 47 -14.19 10.37 15.92
N VAL A 48 -13.61 9.97 14.80
CA VAL A 48 -13.50 8.57 14.38
C VAL A 48 -12.04 8.26 14.14
N ASP A 49 -11.55 7.24 14.83
CA ASP A 49 -10.21 6.68 14.65
C ASP A 49 -10.33 5.19 14.28
N VAL A 50 -9.64 4.80 13.20
CA VAL A 50 -9.45 3.40 12.83
C VAL A 50 -8.16 2.91 13.46
N VAL A 51 -8.31 1.95 14.38
CA VAL A 51 -7.19 1.32 15.08
C VAL A 51 -6.75 0.09 14.32
N PHE A 52 -5.50 0.08 13.86
CA PHE A 52 -4.86 -1.07 13.24
C PHE A 52 -3.96 -1.79 14.24
N GLN A 53 -3.91 -3.12 14.14
CA GLN A 53 -2.88 -3.91 14.82
C GLN A 53 -1.52 -3.65 14.15
N SER A 54 -0.45 -3.49 14.93
CA SER A 54 0.90 -3.37 14.35
C SER A 54 1.27 -4.64 13.58
N ILE A 55 2.07 -4.49 12.52
CA ILE A 55 2.55 -5.64 11.71
C ILE A 55 3.30 -6.65 12.60
N GLU A 56 4.10 -6.16 13.54
CA GLU A 56 4.81 -7.01 14.51
C GLU A 56 3.84 -7.86 15.33
N ASN A 57 2.79 -7.24 15.89
CA ASN A 57 1.84 -7.98 16.71
C ASN A 57 0.91 -8.88 15.88
N LEU A 58 0.66 -8.54 14.60
CA LEU A 58 -0.02 -9.43 13.66
C LEU A 58 0.80 -10.72 13.48
N HIS A 59 2.11 -10.61 13.27
CA HIS A 59 2.99 -11.78 13.16
C HIS A 59 3.07 -12.61 14.45
N LYS A 60 3.01 -11.97 15.62
CA LYS A 60 2.93 -12.69 16.92
C LYS A 60 1.60 -13.43 17.07
N ALA A 61 0.49 -12.81 16.68
CA ALA A 61 -0.84 -13.39 16.82
C ALA A 61 -1.11 -14.51 15.80
N CYS A 62 -0.52 -14.42 14.60
CA CYS A 62 -0.78 -15.35 13.50
C CYS A 62 0.54 -15.82 12.85
N PRO A 63 1.40 -16.59 13.55
CA PRO A 63 2.74 -16.94 13.10
C PRO A 63 2.78 -17.77 11.81
N ASN A 64 1.70 -18.52 11.53
CA ASN A 64 1.58 -19.35 10.33
C ASN A 64 0.89 -18.62 9.15
N HIS A 65 0.50 -17.35 9.33
CA HIS A 65 -0.22 -16.56 8.32
C HIS A 65 0.51 -15.23 8.08
N LEU A 66 1.52 -15.27 7.20
CA LEU A 66 2.45 -14.16 6.92
C LEU A 66 1.88 -13.09 5.97
N GLY A 67 0.56 -12.93 5.97
CA GLY A 67 -0.16 -12.11 5.00
C GLY A 67 -0.17 -10.62 5.34
N ASP A 68 0.98 -9.95 5.28
CA ASP A 68 1.12 -8.54 5.68
C ASP A 68 1.32 -7.56 4.50
N TRP A 69 1.53 -8.05 3.27
CA TRP A 69 1.96 -7.25 2.12
C TRP A 69 1.04 -6.10 1.72
N TYR A 70 -0.23 -6.12 2.12
CA TYR A 70 -1.15 -4.99 1.94
C TYR A 70 -0.79 -3.80 2.83
N PHE A 71 -0.14 -4.05 3.97
CA PHE A 71 0.31 -3.05 4.94
C PHE A 71 1.80 -2.77 4.78
N SER A 72 2.65 -3.81 4.69
CA SER A 72 4.11 -3.66 4.57
C SER A 72 4.55 -3.22 3.16
N GLY A 73 3.73 -3.51 2.14
CA GLY A 73 4.09 -3.34 0.74
C GLY A 73 5.13 -4.36 0.24
N ASP A 74 5.49 -5.36 1.06
CA ASP A 74 6.50 -6.39 0.76
C ASP A 74 5.84 -7.61 0.12
N TYR A 75 5.53 -7.49 -1.16
CA TYR A 75 4.89 -8.56 -1.91
C TYR A 75 5.80 -9.80 -2.01
N PRO A 76 5.28 -11.01 -1.70
CA PRO A 76 6.08 -12.24 -1.71
C PRO A 76 6.44 -12.71 -3.13
N THR A 77 5.73 -12.22 -4.15
CA THR A 77 5.94 -12.63 -5.54
C THR A 77 6.51 -11.48 -6.40
N PRO A 78 7.43 -11.76 -7.34
CA PRO A 78 7.91 -10.78 -8.31
C PRO A 78 6.82 -10.07 -9.12
N GLY A 79 5.69 -10.75 -9.35
CA GLY A 79 4.52 -10.18 -10.03
C GLY A 79 3.86 -9.05 -9.24
N GLY A 80 3.80 -9.16 -7.90
CA GLY A 80 3.16 -8.18 -7.03
C GLY A 80 3.76 -6.77 -7.19
N ASN A 81 5.09 -6.67 -7.19
CA ASN A 81 5.79 -5.39 -7.36
C ASN A 81 5.51 -4.74 -8.72
N LYS A 82 5.36 -5.54 -9.79
CA LYS A 82 5.00 -5.03 -11.11
C LYS A 82 3.58 -4.46 -11.10
N ILE A 83 2.64 -5.19 -10.50
CA ILE A 83 1.23 -4.83 -10.46
C ILE A 83 1.02 -3.55 -9.63
N VAL A 84 1.62 -3.44 -8.44
CA VAL A 84 1.46 -2.24 -7.59
C VAL A 84 2.00 -0.97 -8.25
N ASN A 85 3.18 -1.07 -8.89
CA ASN A 85 3.73 0.05 -9.67
C ASN A 85 2.82 0.43 -10.85
N LYS A 86 2.19 -0.56 -11.52
CA LYS A 86 1.25 -0.33 -12.61
C LYS A 86 -0.06 0.28 -12.10
N ALA A 87 -0.59 -0.18 -10.97
CA ALA A 87 -1.76 0.39 -10.33
C ALA A 87 -1.56 1.87 -10.01
N PHE A 88 -0.40 2.22 -9.45
CA PHE A 88 -0.05 3.61 -9.20
C PHE A 88 0.03 4.44 -10.50
N MET A 89 0.59 3.89 -11.58
CA MET A 89 0.61 4.59 -12.88
C MET A 89 -0.79 4.79 -13.44
N ASN A 90 -1.66 3.77 -13.38
CA ASN A 90 -3.05 3.88 -13.82
C ASN A 90 -3.81 4.94 -13.04
N TYR A 91 -3.64 4.98 -11.71
CA TYR A 91 -4.22 6.01 -10.86
C TYR A 91 -3.77 7.41 -11.29
N TYR A 92 -2.45 7.60 -11.47
CA TYR A 92 -1.88 8.87 -11.91
C TYR A 92 -2.40 9.32 -13.28
N ASP A 93 -2.60 8.37 -14.21
CA ASP A 93 -3.08 8.63 -15.56
C ASP A 93 -4.64 8.67 -15.64
N GLY A 94 -5.35 8.55 -14.51
CA GLY A 94 -6.82 8.58 -14.46
C GLY A 94 -7.51 7.38 -15.09
N LEU A 95 -6.79 6.28 -15.32
CA LEU A 95 -7.31 5.08 -16.00
C LEU A 95 -8.08 4.19 -15.02
N LYS A 96 -9.38 3.98 -15.27
CA LYS A 96 -10.26 3.07 -14.49
C LYS A 96 -10.13 1.60 -14.91
N ILE A 97 -8.93 1.17 -15.31
CA ILE A 97 -8.67 -0.22 -15.71
C ILE A 97 -8.14 -1.02 -14.52
N ARG A 98 -8.45 -2.32 -14.48
CA ARG A 98 -7.86 -3.23 -13.50
C ARG A 98 -6.34 -3.25 -13.68
N ALA A 99 -5.62 -3.23 -12.55
CA ALA A 99 -4.17 -3.25 -12.57
C ALA A 99 -3.60 -4.61 -13.00
N TYR A 100 -4.31 -5.69 -12.64
CA TYR A 100 -4.02 -7.07 -13.04
C TYR A 100 -4.74 -7.46 -14.33
#